data_AF-A0A075GAM4-F1
#
_entry.id   AF-A0A075GAM4-F1
#
_cell.length_a   1.000
_cell.length_b   1.000
_cell.length_c   1.000
_cell.angle_alpha   90.00
_cell.angle_beta   90.00
_cell.angle_gamma   90.00
#
_symmetry.space_group_name_H-M   'P 1'
#
loop_
_entity.id
_entity.type
_entity.pdbx_description
1 polymer ?
#
loop_
_entity_poly.entity_id
_entity_poly.type
_entity_poly.pdbx_seq_one_letter_code
_entity_poly.pdbx_strand_id
1 'polypeptide(L)'
;MKPTESEDMASGRSKEETSAIVRTRCLEMMQESLARGGLDWPLPHPPLQDGDLPPIEPNSADDVMERGLGLFTIDVAGFERHLTGARESMIPHRLGLTTDPEKEGERWLLRRLHEVARKILFDVCEGWLAASLDPDAPDSERWYIGITLFNGLCIAPDPIASNRGYHILESIALSHPPGKWPTRAVAGPHQMDWSPERGEKLVVRAEGGGIDAAHWMLDQMEKGDVDRRILLIRWLRGMLERPSLIEGMALGKRFELMAHALPPEVAAEMVGCLPRLFETDSDSGDTVLASIRTRSESVVTQALSQEVPALLRVAPDRGLLLIDHLLSSHDASTRASATSSLKELVMSSPDLFLERVVAQSKDSDQKVRRVVVQACLRPYLELDPADSRAVFVPLWHENDEVVGARMRELLLRMQEVDVEAFDSVSRRILADDEAALDSFWRLMEVRDEQRAADWRAHLSGDGERPEAII
;
A
#
# COMPACT_ATOMS: atom_id res chain seq x y z
N MET A 1 -26.18 10.58 38.74
CA MET A 1 -26.28 9.54 39.77
C MET A 1 -24.87 9.06 40.07
N LYS A 2 -24.44 9.06 41.34
CA LYS A 2 -23.19 8.36 41.71
C LYS A 2 -23.48 6.85 41.64
N PRO A 3 -22.56 6.03 41.10
CA PRO A 3 -22.72 4.58 41.14
C PRO A 3 -22.86 4.09 42.58
N THR A 4 -23.63 3.03 42.78
CA THR A 4 -23.77 2.38 44.09
C THR A 4 -22.56 1.48 44.36
N GLU A 5 -22.11 1.33 45.62
CA GLU A 5 -20.94 0.48 45.97
C GLU A 5 -21.03 -0.97 45.44
N SER A 6 -22.25 -1.48 45.22
CA SER A 6 -22.47 -2.80 44.60
C SER A 6 -22.17 -2.85 43.09
N GLU A 7 -22.37 -1.74 42.37
CA GLU A 7 -22.06 -1.64 40.93
C GLU A 7 -20.55 -1.54 40.71
N ASP A 8 -19.85 -0.74 41.52
CA ASP A 8 -18.39 -0.61 41.48
C ASP A 8 -17.69 -1.95 41.79
N MET A 9 -18.17 -2.70 42.78
CA MET A 9 -17.64 -4.04 43.08
C MET A 9 -17.91 -5.07 41.98
N ALA A 10 -19.06 -4.99 41.29
CA ALA A 10 -19.38 -5.89 40.18
C ALA A 10 -18.58 -5.57 38.91
N SER A 11 -18.29 -4.29 38.66
CA SER A 11 -17.39 -3.86 37.59
C SER A 11 -15.94 -4.29 37.84
N GLY A 12 -15.45 -4.13 39.07
CA GLY A 12 -14.11 -4.58 39.48
C GLY A 12 -13.90 -6.08 39.24
N ARG A 13 -14.86 -6.93 39.64
CA ARG A 13 -14.80 -8.38 39.40
C ARG A 13 -14.79 -8.76 37.92
N SER A 14 -15.56 -8.04 37.09
CA SER A 14 -15.58 -8.28 35.64
C SER A 14 -14.26 -7.92 34.97
N LYS A 15 -13.55 -6.88 35.45
CA LYS A 15 -12.23 -6.49 34.95
C LYS A 15 -11.15 -7.49 35.34
N GLU A 16 -11.19 -8.01 36.57
CA GLU A 16 -10.28 -9.05 37.06
C GLU A 16 -10.45 -10.35 36.26
N GLU A 17 -11.69 -10.76 35.98
CA GLU A 17 -11.97 -11.95 35.16
C GLU A 17 -11.45 -11.79 33.73
N THR A 18 -11.73 -10.66 33.07
CA THR A 18 -11.19 -10.38 31.73
C THR A 18 -9.68 -10.36 31.74
N SER A 19 -9.06 -9.73 32.74
CA SER A 19 -7.60 -9.70 32.88
C SER A 19 -7.01 -11.12 32.93
N ALA A 20 -7.57 -12.00 33.77
CA ALA A 20 -7.12 -13.39 33.89
C ALA A 20 -7.25 -14.16 32.56
N ILE A 21 -8.37 -13.99 31.84
CA ILE A 21 -8.61 -14.64 30.55
C ILE A 21 -7.61 -14.13 29.49
N VAL A 22 -7.43 -12.81 29.39
CA VAL A 22 -6.47 -12.20 28.45
C VAL A 22 -5.05 -12.62 28.77
N ARG A 23 -4.68 -12.66 30.04
CA ARG A 23 -3.34 -13.09 30.47
C ARG A 23 -3.05 -14.53 30.10
N THR A 24 -4.02 -15.41 30.30
CA THR A 24 -3.92 -16.83 29.89
C THR A 24 -3.70 -16.92 28.38
N ARG A 25 -4.48 -16.17 27.59
CA ARG A 25 -4.30 -16.15 26.14
C ARG A 25 -2.93 -15.59 25.72
N CYS A 26 -2.44 -14.57 26.41
CA CYS A 26 -1.10 -14.01 26.14
C CYS A 26 -0.01 -15.05 26.39
N LEU A 27 -0.10 -15.83 27.48
CA LEU A 27 0.85 -16.90 27.79
C LEU A 27 0.86 -17.99 26.71
N GLU A 28 -0.31 -18.48 26.29
CA GLU A 28 -0.44 -19.47 25.21
C GLU A 28 0.20 -18.95 23.90
N MET A 29 -0.18 -17.74 23.50
CA MET A 29 0.32 -17.15 22.25
C MET A 29 1.81 -16.80 22.33
N MET A 30 2.31 -16.39 23.50
CA MET A 30 3.74 -16.13 23.73
C MET A 30 4.53 -17.44 23.62
N GLN A 31 4.06 -18.53 24.22
CA GLN A 31 4.70 -19.84 24.11
C GLN A 31 4.78 -20.30 22.65
N GLU A 32 3.67 -20.22 21.90
CA GLU A 32 3.65 -20.54 20.47
C GLU A 32 4.62 -19.67 19.65
N SER A 33 4.68 -18.37 19.98
CA SER A 33 5.53 -17.41 19.26
C SER A 33 7.00 -17.63 19.59
N LEU A 34 7.37 -17.81 20.86
CA LEU A 34 8.75 -18.11 21.26
C LEU A 34 9.24 -19.43 20.67
N ALA A 35 8.42 -20.48 20.72
CA ALA A 35 8.74 -21.76 20.11
C ALA A 35 9.00 -21.63 18.60
N ARG A 36 8.14 -20.89 17.89
CA ARG A 36 8.31 -20.62 16.46
C ARG A 36 9.56 -19.80 16.17
N GLY A 37 9.76 -18.71 16.90
CA GLY A 37 10.89 -17.81 16.70
C GLY A 37 12.24 -18.45 17.07
N GLY A 38 12.23 -19.43 17.96
CA GLY A 38 13.40 -20.19 18.40
C GLY A 38 13.85 -21.28 17.42
N LEU A 39 13.06 -21.59 16.38
CA LEU A 39 13.45 -22.54 15.34
C LEU A 39 14.66 -22.05 14.52
N ASP A 40 14.84 -20.73 14.41
CA ASP A 40 15.84 -20.09 13.56
C ASP A 40 17.19 -19.87 14.29
N TRP A 41 17.73 -20.91 14.93
CA TRP A 41 19.01 -20.83 15.66
C TRP A 41 20.23 -20.86 14.73
N PRO A 42 21.35 -20.15 15.02
CA PRO A 42 21.58 -19.26 16.16
C PRO A 42 20.92 -17.89 16.00
N LEU A 43 20.60 -17.28 17.15
CA LEU A 43 20.08 -15.92 17.25
C LEU A 43 21.20 -14.90 16.97
N PRO A 44 20.87 -13.70 16.45
CA PRO A 44 21.87 -12.67 16.18
C PRO A 44 22.42 -12.11 17.49
N HIS A 45 23.69 -11.67 17.47
CA HIS A 45 24.28 -11.00 18.62
C HIS A 45 23.57 -9.66 18.91
N PRO A 46 23.53 -9.23 20.19
CA PRO A 46 22.95 -7.95 20.56
C PRO A 46 23.70 -6.78 19.89
N PRO A 47 22.98 -5.80 19.31
CA PRO A 47 23.60 -4.65 18.65
C PRO A 47 24.43 -3.77 19.57
N LEU A 48 24.03 -3.68 20.85
CA LEU A 48 24.73 -2.93 21.89
C LEU A 48 25.25 -3.92 22.93
N GLN A 49 26.47 -3.69 23.42
CA GLN A 49 27.13 -4.52 24.42
C GLN A 49 27.73 -3.64 25.51
N ASP A 50 27.57 -4.07 26.76
CA ASP A 50 28.30 -3.47 27.88
C ASP A 50 29.74 -3.98 27.84
N GLY A 51 30.71 -3.05 27.78
CA GLY A 51 32.13 -3.39 27.75
C GLY A 51 32.62 -4.07 29.04
N ASP A 52 31.95 -3.82 30.16
CA ASP A 52 32.29 -4.39 31.47
C ASP A 52 31.60 -5.74 31.72
N LEU A 53 30.48 -6.01 31.02
CA LEU A 53 29.66 -7.21 31.17
C LEU A 53 29.36 -7.81 29.78
N PRO A 54 30.18 -8.77 29.31
CA PRO A 54 29.96 -9.37 28.00
C PRO A 54 28.61 -10.11 27.97
N PRO A 55 27.92 -10.11 26.82
CA PRO A 55 26.61 -10.75 26.70
C PRO A 55 26.72 -12.25 26.99
N ILE A 56 25.83 -12.75 27.83
CA ILE A 56 25.72 -14.18 28.10
C ILE A 56 24.78 -14.78 27.06
N GLU A 57 25.35 -15.54 26.13
CA GLU A 57 24.58 -16.25 25.13
C GLU A 57 23.70 -17.34 25.75
N PRO A 58 22.43 -17.46 25.34
CA PRO A 58 21.56 -18.55 25.77
C PRO A 58 22.07 -19.90 25.24
N ASN A 59 21.88 -20.96 26.01
CA ASN A 59 22.39 -22.28 25.65
C ASN A 59 21.54 -22.98 24.58
N SER A 60 20.26 -22.63 24.50
CA SER A 60 19.30 -23.22 23.56
C SER A 60 18.07 -22.33 23.38
N ALA A 61 17.27 -22.62 22.36
CA ALA A 61 15.96 -21.99 22.18
C ALA A 61 15.00 -22.25 23.36
N ASP A 62 15.07 -23.44 23.96
CA ASP A 62 14.24 -23.79 25.13
C ASP A 62 14.58 -22.93 26.34
N ASP A 63 15.87 -22.62 26.56
CA ASP A 63 16.34 -21.72 27.63
C ASP A 63 15.76 -20.30 27.44
N VAL A 64 15.78 -19.77 26.21
CA VAL A 64 15.17 -18.47 25.88
C VAL A 64 13.65 -18.50 26.13
N MET A 65 12.98 -19.58 25.75
CA MET A 65 11.55 -19.73 25.94
C MET A 65 11.16 -19.78 27.42
N GLU A 66 11.87 -20.57 28.24
CA GLU A 66 11.63 -20.67 29.67
C GLU A 66 11.81 -19.30 30.36
N ARG A 67 12.90 -18.61 30.07
CA ARG A 67 13.18 -17.27 30.61
C ARG A 67 12.14 -16.23 30.18
N GLY A 68 11.74 -16.24 28.91
CA GLY A 68 10.72 -15.31 28.40
C GLY A 68 9.36 -15.50 29.07
N LEU A 69 8.91 -16.74 29.22
CA LEU A 69 7.67 -17.07 29.92
C LEU A 69 7.76 -16.72 31.41
N GLY A 70 8.91 -16.99 32.05
CA GLY A 70 9.17 -16.61 33.43
C GLY A 70 9.08 -15.10 33.65
N LEU A 71 9.75 -14.32 32.78
CA LEU A 71 9.75 -12.86 32.84
C LEU A 71 8.35 -12.28 32.70
N PHE A 72 7.56 -12.76 31.73
CA PHE A 72 6.17 -12.33 31.55
C PHE A 72 5.25 -12.75 32.71
N THR A 73 5.50 -13.92 33.32
CA THR A 73 4.71 -14.41 34.45
C THR A 73 4.96 -13.61 35.73
N ILE A 74 6.18 -13.12 35.93
CA ILE A 74 6.53 -12.31 37.10
C ILE A 74 6.07 -10.86 36.94
N ASP A 75 6.10 -10.31 35.72
CA ASP A 75 5.73 -8.91 35.45
C ASP A 75 4.20 -8.68 35.33
N VAL A 76 3.48 -8.91 36.43
CA VAL A 76 2.03 -8.68 36.51
C VAL A 76 1.68 -7.20 36.25
N ALA A 77 2.49 -6.29 36.79
CA ALA A 77 2.24 -4.86 36.68
C ALA A 77 2.42 -4.36 35.23
N GLY A 78 3.45 -4.84 34.53
CA GLY A 78 3.66 -4.56 33.11
C GLY A 78 2.49 -5.07 32.26
N PHE A 79 2.05 -6.31 32.50
CA PHE A 79 0.88 -6.85 31.82
C PHE A 79 -0.38 -5.97 32.01
N GLU A 80 -0.72 -5.58 33.24
CA GLU A 80 -1.90 -4.75 33.51
C GLU A 80 -1.83 -3.37 32.84
N ARG A 81 -0.62 -2.78 32.77
CA ARG A 81 -0.39 -1.54 32.03
C ARG A 81 -0.68 -1.71 30.54
N HIS A 82 -0.20 -2.79 29.93
CA HIS A 82 -0.43 -3.08 28.51
C HIS A 82 -1.92 -3.39 28.23
N LEU A 83 -2.58 -4.14 29.11
CA LEU A 83 -4.02 -4.40 29.01
C LEU A 83 -4.84 -3.10 29.13
N THR A 84 -4.43 -2.16 29.98
CA THR A 84 -5.06 -0.83 30.08
C THR A 84 -4.90 -0.05 28.78
N GLY A 85 -3.71 -0.03 28.17
CA GLY A 85 -3.50 0.58 26.86
C GLY A 85 -4.34 -0.09 25.74
N ALA A 86 -4.59 -1.40 25.84
CA ALA A 86 -5.49 -2.10 24.94
C ALA A 86 -6.96 -1.68 25.14
N ARG A 87 -7.43 -1.50 26.38
CA ARG A 87 -8.76 -0.96 26.69
C ARG A 87 -8.97 0.40 26.04
N GLU A 88 -8.00 1.31 26.20
CA GLU A 88 -8.09 2.68 25.69
C GLU A 88 -8.14 2.75 24.15
N SER A 89 -7.38 1.90 23.47
CA SER A 89 -7.22 1.96 22.02
C SER A 89 -8.21 1.08 21.24
N MET A 90 -8.69 -0.02 21.81
CA MET A 90 -9.54 -0.98 21.10
C MET A 90 -11.04 -0.81 21.39
N ILE A 91 -11.42 -0.22 22.53
CA ILE A 91 -12.83 -0.01 22.88
C ILE A 91 -13.34 1.29 22.20
N PRO A 92 -14.40 1.22 21.35
CA PRO A 92 -15.02 2.35 20.70
C PRO A 92 -15.53 3.34 21.72
N HIS A 93 -15.35 4.62 21.39
CA HIS A 93 -15.73 5.72 22.26
C HIS A 93 -17.26 5.86 22.44
N ARG A 94 -18.07 5.16 21.63
CA ARG A 94 -19.54 5.13 21.73
C ARG A 94 -20.03 3.68 21.81
N LEU A 95 -20.16 3.16 23.02
CA LEU A 95 -20.92 1.93 23.28
C LEU A 95 -22.40 2.29 23.44
N GLY A 96 -23.30 1.35 23.11
CA GLY A 96 -24.75 1.61 23.08
C GLY A 96 -25.29 2.17 24.41
N LEU A 97 -26.22 3.14 24.33
CA LEU A 97 -26.75 3.92 25.46
C LEU A 97 -27.56 3.10 26.49
N THR A 98 -27.84 1.83 26.20
CA THR A 98 -28.78 0.99 26.97
C THR A 98 -28.11 -0.02 27.90
N THR A 99 -26.77 -0.05 27.98
CA THR A 99 -26.03 -1.03 28.80
C THR A 99 -24.82 -0.38 29.48
N ASP A 100 -24.41 -0.93 30.61
CA ASP A 100 -23.19 -0.53 31.34
C ASP A 100 -21.97 -0.51 30.38
N PRO A 101 -21.40 0.67 30.08
CA PRO A 101 -20.31 0.81 29.13
C PRO A 101 -19.06 0.03 29.51
N GLU A 102 -18.77 -0.13 30.81
CA GLU A 102 -17.58 -0.85 31.25
C GLU A 102 -17.73 -2.35 30.96
N LYS A 103 -18.87 -2.94 31.31
CA LYS A 103 -19.15 -4.36 31.05
C LYS A 103 -19.26 -4.69 29.57
N GLU A 104 -19.81 -3.78 28.75
CA GLU A 104 -19.81 -3.98 27.30
C GLU A 104 -18.41 -3.80 26.72
N GLY A 105 -17.58 -2.90 27.27
CA GLY A 105 -16.18 -2.74 26.91
C GLY A 105 -15.34 -4.00 27.18
N GLU A 106 -15.46 -4.59 28.36
CA GLU A 106 -14.78 -5.85 28.70
C GLU A 106 -15.27 -7.02 27.83
N ARG A 107 -16.59 -7.16 27.62
CA ARG A 107 -17.15 -8.16 26.69
C ARG A 107 -16.68 -7.95 25.26
N TRP A 108 -16.50 -6.70 24.86
CA TRP A 108 -15.91 -6.37 23.58
C TRP A 108 -14.47 -6.91 23.55
N LEU A 109 -13.56 -6.54 24.45
CA LEU A 109 -12.20 -7.13 24.46
C LEU A 109 -12.17 -8.67 24.35
N LEU A 110 -13.03 -9.36 25.10
CA LEU A 110 -13.15 -10.82 25.04
C LEU A 110 -13.59 -11.37 23.66
N ARG A 111 -14.42 -10.63 22.90
CA ARG A 111 -14.82 -11.03 21.53
C ARG A 111 -13.67 -10.94 20.52
N ARG A 112 -12.63 -10.12 20.76
CA ARG A 112 -11.40 -10.08 19.93
C ARG A 112 -10.18 -10.42 20.77
N LEU A 113 -10.33 -11.40 21.66
CA LEU A 113 -9.30 -11.88 22.58
C LEU A 113 -7.96 -12.15 21.88
N HIS A 114 -7.98 -12.72 20.68
CA HIS A 114 -6.78 -12.95 19.87
C HIS A 114 -6.06 -11.65 19.49
N GLU A 115 -6.78 -10.64 19.02
CA GLU A 115 -6.21 -9.35 18.62
C GLU A 115 -5.67 -8.59 19.84
N VAL A 116 -6.40 -8.64 20.97
CA VAL A 116 -5.97 -8.04 22.24
C VAL A 116 -4.66 -8.67 22.72
N ALA A 117 -4.60 -10.01 22.77
CA ALA A 117 -3.39 -10.73 23.17
C ALA A 117 -2.22 -10.41 22.24
N ARG A 118 -2.43 -10.43 20.92
CA ARG A 118 -1.40 -10.09 19.93
C ARG A 118 -0.88 -8.68 20.12
N LYS A 119 -1.76 -7.69 20.34
CA LYS A 119 -1.35 -6.30 20.62
C LYS A 119 -0.48 -6.21 21.86
N ILE A 120 -0.90 -6.83 22.97
CA ILE A 120 -0.16 -6.86 24.24
C ILE A 120 1.21 -7.51 24.06
N LEU A 121 1.30 -8.62 23.32
CA LEU A 121 2.59 -9.28 23.08
C LEU A 121 3.54 -8.44 22.23
N PHE A 122 3.03 -7.65 21.27
CA PHE A 122 3.84 -6.64 20.60
C PHE A 122 4.28 -5.52 21.55
N ASP A 123 3.44 -5.10 22.51
CA ASP A 123 3.84 -4.11 23.54
C ASP A 123 4.96 -4.64 24.44
N VAL A 124 4.86 -5.92 24.85
CA VAL A 124 5.86 -6.61 25.66
C VAL A 124 7.16 -6.76 24.88
N CYS A 125 7.08 -7.23 23.63
CA CYS A 125 8.23 -7.38 22.73
C CYS A 125 8.96 -6.05 22.53
N GLU A 126 8.21 -4.97 22.26
CA GLU A 126 8.78 -3.63 22.13
C GLU A 126 9.46 -3.17 23.43
N GLY A 127 8.85 -3.42 24.59
CA GLY A 127 9.43 -3.08 25.88
C GLY A 127 10.73 -3.85 26.19
N TRP A 128 10.81 -5.13 25.84
CA TRP A 128 12.02 -5.93 25.98
C TRP A 128 13.12 -5.44 25.04
N LEU A 129 12.80 -5.18 23.78
CA LEU A 129 13.76 -4.66 22.81
C LEU A 129 14.22 -3.24 23.15
N ALA A 130 13.34 -2.39 23.69
CA ALA A 130 13.70 -1.07 24.19
C ALA A 130 14.70 -1.10 25.34
N ALA A 131 14.58 -2.05 26.26
CA ALA A 131 15.56 -2.25 27.32
C ALA A 131 16.89 -2.83 26.76
N SER A 132 16.82 -3.71 25.77
CA SER A 132 18.02 -4.29 25.16
C SER A 132 18.83 -3.30 24.33
N LEU A 133 18.17 -2.31 23.74
CA LEU A 133 18.78 -1.27 22.90
C LEU A 133 19.01 0.03 23.68
N ASP A 134 18.95 0.01 25.01
CA ASP A 134 19.28 1.17 25.83
C ASP A 134 20.81 1.43 25.77
N PRO A 135 21.27 2.60 25.27
CA PRO A 135 22.69 2.88 25.14
C PRO A 135 23.41 3.00 26.49
N ASP A 136 22.69 3.33 27.57
CA ASP A 136 23.29 3.51 28.88
C ASP A 136 23.38 2.19 29.67
N ALA A 137 22.50 1.23 29.38
CA ALA A 137 22.39 -0.05 30.10
C ALA A 137 21.77 -1.14 29.21
N PRO A 138 22.50 -1.67 28.21
CA PRO A 138 21.96 -2.66 27.28
C PRO A 138 21.72 -4.00 27.99
N ASP A 139 20.51 -4.54 27.83
CA ASP A 139 20.09 -5.83 28.39
C ASP A 139 20.16 -6.96 27.35
N SER A 140 21.24 -7.74 27.38
CA SER A 140 21.44 -8.86 26.44
C SER A 140 20.46 -10.02 26.65
N GLU A 141 19.95 -10.24 27.87
CA GLU A 141 18.97 -11.31 28.10
C GLU A 141 17.64 -10.96 27.44
N ARG A 142 17.18 -9.72 27.62
CA ARG A 142 15.99 -9.20 26.94
C ARG A 142 16.18 -9.07 25.43
N TRP A 143 17.41 -8.90 24.94
CA TRP A 143 17.69 -8.98 23.50
C TRP A 143 17.28 -10.34 22.95
N TYR A 144 17.83 -11.43 23.48
CA TYR A 144 17.57 -12.78 22.95
C TYR A 144 16.10 -13.15 23.08
N ILE A 145 15.46 -12.87 24.21
CA ILE A 145 14.01 -13.12 24.39
C ILE A 145 13.19 -12.26 23.42
N GLY A 146 13.53 -10.97 23.31
CA GLY A 146 12.82 -10.00 22.47
C GLY A 146 12.91 -10.34 20.98
N ILE A 147 14.11 -10.63 20.46
CA ILE A 147 14.30 -10.96 19.04
C ILE A 147 13.63 -12.28 18.68
N THR A 148 13.67 -13.29 19.57
CA THR A 148 12.95 -14.55 19.38
C THR A 148 11.44 -14.34 19.36
N LEU A 149 10.89 -13.57 20.31
CA LEU A 149 9.45 -13.26 20.32
C LEU A 149 9.05 -12.45 19.08
N PHE A 150 9.86 -11.46 18.69
CA PHE A 150 9.64 -10.65 17.49
C PHE A 150 9.58 -11.51 16.23
N ASN A 151 10.54 -12.41 16.07
CA ASN A 151 10.60 -13.38 14.99
C ASN A 151 9.32 -14.23 14.91
N GLY A 152 8.89 -14.76 16.06
CA GLY A 152 7.71 -15.60 16.19
C GLY A 152 6.37 -14.90 15.98
N LEU A 153 6.28 -13.60 16.31
CA LEU A 153 5.08 -12.79 16.13
C LEU A 153 4.87 -12.38 14.66
N CYS A 154 5.94 -12.19 13.89
CA CYS A 154 5.91 -11.65 12.53
C CYS A 154 5.70 -12.72 11.45
N ILE A 155 4.51 -13.34 11.45
CA ILE A 155 4.16 -14.44 10.53
C ILE A 155 3.36 -14.03 9.31
N ALA A 156 2.65 -12.90 9.36
CA ALA A 156 1.70 -12.52 8.33
C ALA A 156 1.54 -10.99 8.26
N PRO A 157 1.10 -10.45 7.11
CA PRO A 157 1.09 -9.01 6.85
C PRO A 157 -0.17 -8.34 7.42
N ASP A 158 -0.43 -8.53 8.73
CA ASP A 158 -1.50 -7.85 9.45
C ASP A 158 -1.12 -6.39 9.80
N PRO A 159 -2.08 -5.52 10.15
CA PRO A 159 -1.81 -4.10 10.41
C PRO A 159 -0.82 -3.84 11.57
N ILE A 160 -0.77 -4.72 12.59
CA ILE A 160 0.16 -4.57 13.71
C ILE A 160 1.57 -4.96 13.25
N ALA A 161 1.73 -6.14 12.65
CA ALA A 161 3.03 -6.60 12.18
C ALA A 161 3.60 -5.70 11.06
N SER A 162 2.76 -5.23 10.13
CA SER A 162 3.19 -4.35 9.03
C SER A 162 3.74 -3.02 9.53
N ASN A 163 3.04 -2.36 10.46
CA ASN A 163 3.44 -1.02 10.93
C ASN A 163 4.39 -1.09 12.13
N ARG A 164 3.96 -1.75 13.20
CA ARG A 164 4.74 -1.80 14.44
C ARG A 164 5.95 -2.70 14.30
N GLY A 165 5.82 -3.81 13.58
CA GLY A 165 6.96 -4.67 13.29
C GLY A 165 8.01 -3.95 12.44
N TYR A 166 7.60 -3.14 11.46
CA TYR A 166 8.52 -2.28 10.72
C TYR A 166 9.29 -1.35 11.67
N HIS A 167 8.59 -0.64 12.57
CA HIS A 167 9.26 0.28 13.50
C HIS A 167 10.22 -0.43 14.47
N ILE A 168 9.91 -1.64 14.92
CA ILE A 168 10.82 -2.45 15.73
C ILE A 168 12.07 -2.81 14.92
N LEU A 169 11.90 -3.30 13.69
CA LEU A 169 13.02 -3.67 12.82
C LEU A 169 13.89 -2.45 12.44
N GLU A 170 13.26 -1.32 12.17
CA GLU A 170 13.93 -0.03 11.97
C GLU A 170 14.75 0.38 13.22
N SER A 171 14.20 0.15 14.42
CA SER A 171 14.88 0.43 15.69
C SER A 171 16.11 -0.46 15.88
N ILE A 172 15.99 -1.75 15.54
CA ILE A 172 17.10 -2.72 15.56
C ILE A 172 18.21 -2.29 14.58
N ALA A 173 17.85 -2.00 13.32
CA ALA A 173 18.82 -1.60 12.30
C ALA A 173 19.60 -0.33 12.70
N LEU A 174 18.94 0.55 13.44
CA LEU A 174 19.50 1.80 13.93
C LEU A 174 20.14 1.67 15.32
N SER A 175 20.15 0.50 15.95
CA SER A 175 20.64 0.25 17.31
C SER A 175 20.08 1.24 18.34
N HIS A 176 18.79 1.56 18.25
CA HIS A 176 18.12 2.52 19.14
C HIS A 176 16.83 1.94 19.72
N PRO A 177 16.39 2.36 20.93
CA PRO A 177 15.14 1.87 21.50
C PRO A 177 13.92 2.23 20.65
N PRO A 178 13.00 1.28 20.37
CA PRO A 178 11.72 1.61 19.77
C PRO A 178 10.91 2.59 20.63
N GLY A 179 10.06 3.39 19.98
CA GLY A 179 9.20 4.38 20.62
C GLY A 179 9.88 5.70 21.02
N LYS A 180 11.22 5.79 20.99
CA LYS A 180 12.00 7.02 21.27
C LYS A 180 12.46 7.74 20.00
N TRP A 181 11.69 7.68 18.91
CA TRP A 181 12.02 8.46 17.71
C TRP A 181 11.77 9.95 17.95
N PRO A 182 12.68 10.85 17.59
CA PRO A 182 12.34 12.25 17.43
C PRO A 182 11.49 12.40 16.16
N THR A 183 10.20 12.11 16.23
CA THR A 183 9.20 12.56 15.24
C THR A 183 8.79 14.01 15.47
N ARG A 184 9.48 14.74 16.35
CA ARG A 184 9.27 16.19 16.47
C ARG A 184 9.70 16.85 15.18
N ALA A 185 8.75 17.51 14.51
CA ALA A 185 9.06 18.48 13.47
C ALA A 185 10.16 19.42 14.01
N VAL A 186 11.17 19.68 13.19
CA VAL A 186 12.24 20.62 13.53
C VAL A 186 11.57 21.90 14.00
N ALA A 187 11.91 22.33 15.22
CA ALA A 187 11.33 23.54 15.77
C ALA A 187 11.61 24.70 14.80
N GLY A 188 10.58 25.41 14.35
CA GLY A 188 10.77 26.55 13.45
C GLY A 188 11.30 27.76 14.22
N PRO A 189 11.80 28.81 13.53
CA PRO A 189 12.29 30.05 14.16
C PRO A 189 11.31 30.74 15.13
N HIS A 190 10.04 30.37 15.06
CA HIS A 190 8.95 30.90 15.89
C HIS A 190 8.64 30.03 17.13
N GLN A 191 9.29 28.89 17.30
CA GLN A 191 9.12 28.00 18.45
C GLN A 191 10.23 28.22 19.48
N MET A 192 9.87 28.20 20.76
CA MET A 192 10.78 28.47 21.89
C MET A 192 11.99 27.52 21.95
N ASP A 193 11.88 26.33 21.35
CA ASP A 193 12.91 25.28 21.36
C ASP A 193 13.89 25.37 20.16
N TRP A 194 13.71 26.34 19.25
CA TRP A 194 14.58 26.54 18.09
C TRP A 194 15.86 27.29 18.45
N SER A 195 17.00 26.78 17.97
CA SER A 195 18.30 27.45 18.07
C SER A 195 19.04 27.33 16.72
N PRO A 196 19.69 28.40 16.23
CA PRO A 196 20.50 28.36 15.00
C PRO A 196 21.71 27.41 15.11
N GLU A 197 22.11 27.03 16.33
CA GLU A 197 23.20 26.08 16.58
C GLU A 197 22.70 24.63 16.77
N ARG A 198 21.39 24.39 16.97
CA ARG A 198 20.79 23.04 16.96
C ARG A 198 20.62 22.54 15.53
N GLY A 199 21.74 22.47 14.80
CA GLY A 199 21.85 21.92 13.46
C GLY A 199 22.25 20.45 13.43
N GLU A 200 22.43 19.81 14.59
CA GLU A 200 22.69 18.37 14.64
C GLU A 200 21.36 17.65 14.48
N LYS A 201 21.03 17.33 13.22
CA LYS A 201 20.16 16.18 12.93
C LYS A 201 20.69 15.03 13.79
N LEU A 202 19.81 14.36 14.52
CA LEU A 202 20.15 13.04 15.07
C LEU A 202 20.45 12.15 13.86
N VAL A 203 21.71 12.12 13.42
CA VAL A 203 22.17 11.23 12.36
C VAL A 203 22.36 9.90 13.05
N VAL A 204 21.24 9.23 13.28
CA VAL A 204 21.27 7.85 13.72
C VAL A 204 21.84 7.06 12.55
N ARG A 205 23.13 6.74 12.65
CA ARG A 205 23.79 5.86 11.70
C ARG A 205 23.49 4.44 12.15
N ALA A 206 23.10 3.62 11.19
CA ALA A 206 23.05 2.19 11.41
C ALA A 206 24.48 1.74 11.76
N GLU A 207 24.68 1.20 12.96
CA GLU A 207 25.95 0.61 13.39
C GLU A 207 25.98 -0.87 12.97
N GLY A 208 27.18 -1.44 12.80
CA GLY A 208 27.36 -2.77 12.22
C GLY A 208 26.50 -3.86 12.89
N GLY A 209 26.48 -3.91 14.22
CA GLY A 209 25.72 -4.93 14.96
C GLY A 209 24.19 -4.84 14.77
N GLY A 210 23.65 -3.63 14.63
CA GLY A 210 22.21 -3.41 14.37
C GLY A 210 21.83 -3.83 12.96
N ILE A 211 22.66 -3.48 11.97
CA ILE A 211 22.52 -3.89 10.57
C ILE A 211 22.54 -5.42 10.46
N ASP A 212 23.50 -6.08 11.11
CA ASP A 212 23.64 -7.54 11.08
C ASP A 212 22.41 -8.24 11.67
N ALA A 213 21.91 -7.77 12.82
CA ALA A 213 20.70 -8.30 13.44
C ALA A 213 19.45 -8.07 12.58
N ALA A 214 19.32 -6.90 11.96
CA ALA A 214 18.22 -6.61 11.05
C ALA A 214 18.29 -7.48 9.79
N HIS A 215 19.48 -7.70 9.22
CA HIS A 215 19.67 -8.63 8.11
C HIS A 215 19.33 -10.07 8.47
N TRP A 216 19.75 -10.54 9.64
CA TRP A 216 19.35 -11.86 10.13
C TRP A 216 17.82 -11.99 10.16
N MET A 217 17.11 -10.97 10.64
CA MET A 217 15.65 -11.00 10.69
C MET A 217 15.04 -11.00 9.28
N LEU A 218 15.53 -10.15 8.36
CA LEU A 218 15.08 -10.12 6.97
C LEU A 218 15.30 -11.48 6.28
N ASP A 219 16.42 -12.16 6.56
CA ASP A 219 16.74 -13.48 6.01
C ASP A 219 15.79 -14.57 6.55
N GLN A 220 15.39 -14.50 7.83
CA GLN A 220 14.39 -15.43 8.36
C GLN A 220 13.00 -15.17 7.74
N MET A 221 12.65 -13.91 7.52
CA MET A 221 11.40 -13.56 6.85
C MET A 221 11.38 -14.08 5.41
N GLU A 222 12.51 -14.02 4.70
CA GLU A 222 12.65 -14.49 3.33
C GLU A 222 12.52 -16.01 3.22
N LYS A 223 12.99 -16.77 4.22
CA LYS A 223 12.81 -18.23 4.29
C LYS A 223 11.39 -18.66 4.64
N GLY A 224 10.56 -17.73 5.11
CA GLY A 224 9.18 -17.97 5.51
C GLY A 224 8.26 -18.39 4.37
N ASP A 225 6.99 -18.58 4.72
CA ASP A 225 5.90 -18.79 3.77
C ASP A 225 5.55 -17.51 2.98
N VAL A 226 4.54 -17.60 2.13
CA VAL A 226 4.11 -16.49 1.26
C VAL A 226 3.72 -15.26 2.09
N ASP A 227 2.93 -15.43 3.14
CA ASP A 227 2.44 -14.33 3.98
C ASP A 227 3.60 -13.60 4.68
N ARG A 228 4.55 -14.38 5.22
CA ARG A 228 5.74 -13.83 5.86
C ARG A 228 6.64 -13.06 4.88
N ARG A 229 6.77 -13.56 3.64
CA ARG A 229 7.49 -12.84 2.57
C ARG A 229 6.76 -11.59 2.09
N ILE A 230 5.43 -11.56 2.07
CA ILE A 230 4.67 -10.33 1.79
C ILE A 230 4.95 -9.28 2.89
N LEU A 231 4.97 -9.70 4.16
CA LEU A 231 5.32 -8.80 5.27
C LEU A 231 6.75 -8.24 5.11
N LEU A 232 7.72 -9.07 4.70
CA LEU A 232 9.08 -8.63 4.37
C LEU A 232 9.07 -7.51 3.31
N ILE A 233 8.35 -7.68 2.20
CA ILE A 233 8.28 -6.65 1.15
C ILE A 233 7.70 -5.34 1.68
N ARG A 234 6.67 -5.40 2.54
CA ARG A 234 6.10 -4.20 3.17
C ARG A 234 7.11 -3.47 4.06
N TRP A 235 7.92 -4.21 4.82
CA TRP A 235 8.98 -3.61 5.61
C TRP A 235 10.06 -2.99 4.74
N LEU A 236 10.52 -3.69 3.70
CA LEU A 236 11.51 -3.15 2.75
C LEU A 236 11.00 -1.87 2.07
N ARG A 237 9.70 -1.84 1.71
CA ARG A 237 9.06 -0.62 1.20
C ARG A 237 9.15 0.53 2.21
N GLY A 238 8.83 0.28 3.48
CA GLY A 238 8.98 1.27 4.54
C GLY A 238 10.43 1.75 4.69
N MET A 239 11.40 0.84 4.60
CA MET A 239 12.83 1.18 4.72
C MET A 239 13.33 2.07 3.57
N LEU A 240 12.79 1.91 2.36
CA LEU A 240 13.12 2.77 1.21
C LEU A 240 12.70 4.24 1.42
N GLU A 241 11.76 4.52 2.32
CA GLU A 241 11.37 5.89 2.69
C GLU A 241 12.40 6.56 3.61
N ARG A 242 13.34 5.80 4.18
CA ARG A 242 14.30 6.30 5.17
C ARG A 242 15.74 6.30 4.63
N PRO A 243 16.29 7.47 4.22
CA PRO A 243 17.61 7.55 3.60
C PRO A 243 18.76 6.92 4.41
N SER A 244 18.69 6.97 5.74
CA SER A 244 19.72 6.39 6.62
C SER A 244 19.81 4.87 6.55
N LEU A 245 18.76 4.19 6.08
CA LEU A 245 18.72 2.73 5.96
C LEU A 245 19.10 2.23 4.58
N ILE A 246 18.98 3.05 3.53
CA ILE A 246 19.13 2.60 2.14
C ILE A 246 20.51 2.02 1.89
N GLU A 247 21.56 2.80 2.17
CA GLU A 247 22.95 2.37 1.98
C GLU A 247 23.38 1.37 3.06
N GLY A 248 23.05 1.65 4.33
CA GLY A 248 23.46 0.80 5.46
C GLY A 248 22.91 -0.62 5.39
N MET A 249 21.68 -0.80 4.91
CA MET A 249 21.04 -2.11 4.74
C MET A 249 21.19 -2.67 3.32
N ALA A 250 21.99 -2.04 2.45
CA ALA A 250 22.19 -2.44 1.06
C ALA A 250 20.87 -2.82 0.34
N LEU A 251 19.84 -1.98 0.48
CA LEU A 251 18.46 -2.35 0.11
C LEU A 251 18.34 -2.70 -1.38
N GLY A 252 18.98 -1.93 -2.26
CA GLY A 252 19.00 -2.20 -3.71
C GLY A 252 19.48 -3.62 -4.01
N LYS A 253 20.61 -4.02 -3.40
CA LYS A 253 21.16 -5.36 -3.58
C LYS A 253 20.24 -6.46 -3.08
N ARG A 254 19.56 -6.24 -1.96
CA ARG A 254 18.57 -7.20 -1.44
C ARG A 254 17.40 -7.37 -2.40
N PHE A 255 16.86 -6.28 -2.95
CA PHE A 255 15.80 -6.36 -3.96
C PHE A 255 16.25 -7.14 -5.21
N GLU A 256 17.48 -6.92 -5.70
CA GLU A 256 18.02 -7.68 -6.84
C GLU A 256 18.05 -9.19 -6.57
N LEU A 257 18.58 -9.59 -5.41
CA LEU A 257 18.69 -10.99 -5.04
C LEU A 257 17.31 -11.64 -4.90
N MET A 258 16.37 -10.92 -4.28
CA MET A 258 15.01 -11.41 -4.08
C MET A 258 14.19 -11.45 -5.37
N ALA A 259 14.48 -10.61 -6.36
CA ALA A 259 13.66 -10.51 -7.58
C ALA A 259 13.59 -11.81 -8.39
N HIS A 260 14.46 -12.78 -8.11
CA HIS A 260 14.49 -14.07 -8.77
C HIS A 260 13.59 -15.09 -8.05
N ALA A 261 12.67 -15.72 -8.79
CA ALA A 261 11.87 -16.87 -8.35
C ALA A 261 10.94 -16.64 -7.13
N LEU A 262 10.42 -15.42 -6.94
CA LEU A 262 9.36 -15.17 -5.94
C LEU A 262 8.04 -15.86 -6.30
N PRO A 263 7.26 -16.29 -5.30
CA PRO A 263 5.83 -16.58 -5.50
C PRO A 263 5.11 -15.38 -6.13
N PRO A 264 4.08 -15.60 -6.97
CA PRO A 264 3.39 -14.52 -7.69
C PRO A 264 2.88 -13.39 -6.80
N GLU A 265 2.33 -13.73 -5.63
CA GLU A 265 1.78 -12.76 -4.66
C GLU A 265 2.87 -11.87 -4.06
N VAL A 266 4.04 -12.45 -3.77
CA VAL A 266 5.21 -11.71 -3.26
C VAL A 266 5.81 -10.83 -4.35
N ALA A 267 5.90 -11.34 -5.58
CA ALA A 267 6.35 -10.57 -6.73
C ALA A 267 5.44 -9.36 -6.99
N ALA A 268 4.11 -9.55 -6.90
CA ALA A 268 3.12 -8.48 -7.03
C ALA A 268 3.31 -7.40 -5.94
N GLU A 269 3.54 -7.78 -4.68
CA GLU A 269 3.81 -6.81 -3.62
C GLU A 269 5.11 -6.02 -3.86
N MET A 270 6.13 -6.68 -4.44
CA MET A 270 7.43 -6.06 -4.76
C MET A 270 7.31 -4.98 -5.83
N VAL A 271 6.36 -5.12 -6.76
CA VAL A 271 6.11 -4.13 -7.82
C VAL A 271 5.89 -2.73 -7.27
N GLY A 272 5.12 -2.60 -6.18
CA GLY A 272 4.88 -1.30 -5.55
C GLY A 272 6.07 -0.69 -4.82
N CYS A 273 7.23 -1.37 -4.80
CA CYS A 273 8.49 -0.78 -4.34
C CYS A 273 9.28 -0.13 -5.49
N LEU A 274 8.97 -0.45 -6.75
CA LEU A 274 9.73 0.02 -7.92
C LEU A 274 9.84 1.55 -8.02
N PRO A 275 8.76 2.36 -7.84
CA PRO A 275 8.90 3.80 -7.96
C PRO A 275 9.93 4.35 -6.98
N ARG A 276 9.84 3.98 -5.71
CA ARG A 276 10.79 4.44 -4.70
C ARG A 276 12.19 3.88 -4.94
N LEU A 277 12.30 2.62 -5.36
CA LEU A 277 13.58 2.01 -5.70
C LEU A 277 14.26 2.78 -6.84
N PHE A 278 13.54 3.20 -7.89
CA PHE A 278 14.10 4.03 -8.96
C PHE A 278 14.60 5.40 -8.50
N GLU A 279 13.96 6.02 -7.49
CA GLU A 279 14.45 7.28 -6.91
C GLU A 279 15.74 7.09 -6.11
N THR A 280 15.90 5.92 -5.47
CA THR A 280 16.99 5.68 -4.51
C THR A 280 18.18 4.92 -5.09
N ASP A 281 17.93 3.98 -6.01
CA ASP A 281 18.90 3.11 -6.67
C ASP A 281 18.33 2.65 -8.03
N SER A 282 18.60 3.44 -9.06
CA SER A 282 18.06 3.23 -10.40
C SER A 282 18.52 1.92 -11.03
N ASP A 283 19.77 1.50 -10.77
CA ASP A 283 20.38 0.29 -11.35
C ASP A 283 19.72 -0.98 -10.77
N SER A 284 19.51 -1.01 -9.44
CA SER A 284 18.72 -2.09 -8.82
C SER A 284 17.26 -2.05 -9.30
N GLY A 285 16.67 -0.86 -9.47
CA GLY A 285 15.34 -0.70 -10.04
C GLY A 285 15.20 -1.33 -11.43
N ASP A 286 16.17 -1.10 -12.32
CA ASP A 286 16.21 -1.70 -13.66
C ASP A 286 16.34 -3.23 -13.60
N THR A 287 17.18 -3.74 -12.70
CA THR A 287 17.36 -5.19 -12.51
C THR A 287 16.08 -5.87 -12.04
N VAL A 288 15.40 -5.27 -11.04
CA VAL A 288 14.14 -5.80 -10.49
C VAL A 288 13.03 -5.72 -11.53
N LEU A 289 12.88 -4.58 -12.22
CA LEU A 289 11.88 -4.42 -13.27
C LEU A 289 12.11 -5.41 -14.41
N ALA A 290 13.36 -5.62 -14.84
CA ALA A 290 13.69 -6.59 -15.88
C ALA A 290 13.29 -8.02 -15.47
N SER A 291 13.53 -8.41 -14.22
CA SER A 291 13.12 -9.72 -13.70
C SER A 291 11.58 -9.86 -13.69
N ILE A 292 10.89 -8.92 -13.04
CA ILE A 292 9.44 -8.98 -12.85
C ILE A 292 8.68 -8.86 -14.18
N ARG A 293 9.18 -8.07 -15.14
CA ARG A 293 8.51 -7.90 -16.44
C ARG A 293 8.47 -9.18 -17.27
N THR A 294 9.35 -10.15 -17.04
CA THR A 294 9.30 -11.43 -17.76
C THR A 294 8.20 -12.38 -17.27
N ARG A 295 7.47 -11.98 -16.23
CA ARG A 295 6.44 -12.77 -15.57
C ARG A 295 5.08 -12.60 -16.23
N SER A 296 4.35 -13.70 -16.35
CA SER A 296 3.05 -13.75 -17.04
C SER A 296 1.86 -13.97 -16.10
N GLU A 297 2.07 -14.11 -14.79
CA GLU A 297 0.99 -14.32 -13.83
C GLU A 297 0.13 -13.06 -13.70
N SER A 298 -1.21 -13.24 -13.76
CA SER A 298 -2.19 -12.14 -13.77
C SER A 298 -2.05 -11.18 -12.59
N VAL A 299 -1.74 -11.69 -11.38
CA VAL A 299 -1.55 -10.85 -10.19
C VAL A 299 -0.35 -9.92 -10.34
N VAL A 300 0.71 -10.35 -11.01
CA VAL A 300 1.93 -9.56 -11.24
C VAL A 300 1.72 -8.54 -12.34
N THR A 301 1.09 -8.94 -13.46
CA THR A 301 0.82 -8.01 -14.56
C THR A 301 -0.18 -6.92 -14.17
N GLN A 302 -1.15 -7.26 -13.32
CA GLN A 302 -2.06 -6.29 -12.72
C GLN A 302 -1.32 -5.30 -11.81
N ALA A 303 -0.43 -5.79 -10.94
CA ALA A 303 0.38 -4.93 -10.07
C ALA A 303 1.26 -3.98 -10.91
N LEU A 304 1.92 -4.49 -11.96
CA LEU A 304 2.71 -3.67 -12.89
C LEU A 304 1.87 -2.56 -13.51
N SER A 305 0.67 -2.89 -14.00
CA SER A 305 -0.23 -1.90 -14.59
C SER A 305 -0.69 -0.83 -13.60
N GLN A 306 -0.88 -1.18 -12.33
CA GLN A 306 -1.28 -0.24 -11.28
C GLN A 306 -0.15 0.72 -10.89
N GLU A 307 1.11 0.29 -11.00
CA GLU A 307 2.28 1.11 -10.67
C GLU A 307 2.78 1.97 -11.85
N VAL A 308 2.31 1.72 -13.07
CA VAL A 308 2.64 2.53 -14.25
C VAL A 308 2.53 4.05 -14.00
N PRO A 309 1.43 4.60 -13.44
CA PRO A 309 1.33 6.04 -13.21
C PRO A 309 2.41 6.57 -12.25
N ALA A 310 2.80 5.80 -11.24
CA ALA A 310 3.87 6.18 -10.32
C ALA A 310 5.23 6.14 -11.02
N LEU A 311 5.48 5.10 -11.83
CA LEU A 311 6.70 4.99 -12.63
C LEU A 311 6.82 6.09 -13.69
N LEU A 312 5.73 6.48 -14.35
CA LEU A 312 5.75 7.60 -15.30
C LEU A 312 6.15 8.92 -14.65
N ARG A 313 5.87 9.11 -13.36
CA ARG A 313 6.27 10.33 -12.63
C ARG A 313 7.74 10.32 -12.23
N VAL A 314 8.25 9.16 -11.81
CA VAL A 314 9.60 9.03 -11.25
C VAL A 314 10.65 8.71 -12.32
N ALA A 315 10.33 7.78 -13.22
CA ALA A 315 11.21 7.27 -14.26
C ALA A 315 10.44 7.18 -15.60
N PRO A 316 10.16 8.32 -16.27
CA PRO A 316 9.27 8.38 -17.44
C PRO A 316 9.62 7.38 -18.55
N ASP A 317 10.90 7.27 -18.89
CA ASP A 317 11.36 6.35 -19.94
C ASP A 317 11.06 4.88 -19.60
N ARG A 318 11.22 4.50 -18.32
CA ARG A 318 10.92 3.13 -17.85
C ARG A 318 9.43 2.87 -17.77
N GLY A 319 8.66 3.86 -17.32
CA GLY A 319 7.19 3.82 -17.34
C GLY A 319 6.63 3.64 -18.75
N LEU A 320 7.17 4.37 -19.74
CA LEU A 320 6.81 4.23 -21.15
C LEU A 320 7.13 2.83 -21.69
N LEU A 321 8.34 2.32 -21.46
CA LEU A 321 8.72 0.97 -21.86
C LEU A 321 7.84 -0.11 -21.21
N LEU A 322 7.44 0.09 -19.95
CA LEU A 322 6.54 -0.84 -19.27
C LEU A 322 5.13 -0.80 -19.87
N ILE A 323 4.59 0.39 -20.16
CA ILE A 323 3.29 0.51 -20.87
C ILE A 323 3.34 -0.25 -22.19
N ASP A 324 4.35 -0.02 -23.02
CA ASP A 324 4.45 -0.64 -24.34
C ASP A 324 4.53 -2.17 -24.24
N HIS A 325 5.25 -2.67 -23.24
CA HIS A 325 5.30 -4.09 -22.94
C HIS A 325 3.92 -4.65 -22.56
N LEU A 326 3.19 -3.99 -21.65
CA LEU A 326 1.89 -4.46 -21.19
C LEU A 326 0.81 -4.35 -22.27
N LEU A 327 0.84 -3.32 -23.11
CA LEU A 327 -0.04 -3.18 -24.28
C LEU A 327 0.21 -4.25 -25.35
N SER A 328 1.39 -4.86 -25.35
CA SER A 328 1.74 -5.96 -26.27
C SER A 328 1.46 -7.35 -25.65
N SER A 329 0.88 -7.42 -24.46
CA SER A 329 0.59 -8.69 -23.77
C SER A 329 -0.43 -9.53 -24.53
N HIS A 330 -0.27 -10.86 -24.48
CA HIS A 330 -1.29 -11.79 -25.00
C HIS A 330 -2.57 -11.80 -24.16
N ASP A 331 -2.49 -11.40 -22.89
CA ASP A 331 -3.66 -11.30 -22.01
C ASP A 331 -4.41 -9.97 -22.22
N ALA A 332 -5.67 -10.09 -22.66
CA ALA A 332 -6.54 -8.94 -22.88
C ALA A 332 -6.83 -8.15 -21.59
N SER A 333 -6.82 -8.80 -20.42
CA SER A 333 -7.03 -8.08 -19.16
C SER A 333 -5.86 -7.15 -18.84
N THR A 334 -4.63 -7.63 -19.06
CA THR A 334 -3.41 -6.85 -18.95
C THR A 334 -3.39 -5.68 -19.94
N ARG A 335 -3.71 -5.92 -21.22
CA ARG A 335 -3.81 -4.85 -22.24
C ARG A 335 -4.85 -3.80 -21.88
N ALA A 336 -6.03 -4.23 -21.40
CA ALA A 336 -7.09 -3.34 -20.96
C ALA A 336 -6.65 -2.47 -19.76
N SER A 337 -5.95 -3.08 -18.79
CA SER A 337 -5.42 -2.35 -17.63
C SER A 337 -4.37 -1.30 -18.07
N ALA A 338 -3.42 -1.69 -18.93
CA ALA A 338 -2.41 -0.77 -19.44
C ALA A 338 -3.00 0.36 -20.31
N THR A 339 -4.04 0.04 -21.10
CA THR A 339 -4.79 1.05 -21.88
C THR A 339 -5.39 2.12 -20.97
N SER A 340 -5.89 1.74 -19.79
CA SER A 340 -6.45 2.73 -18.85
C SER A 340 -5.40 3.74 -18.33
N SER A 341 -4.13 3.35 -18.30
CA SER A 341 -3.01 4.19 -17.85
C SER A 341 -2.48 5.12 -18.95
N LEU A 342 -2.91 4.97 -20.21
CA LEU A 342 -2.47 5.86 -21.31
C LEU A 342 -2.83 7.33 -21.05
N LYS A 343 -3.93 7.60 -20.36
CA LYS A 343 -4.35 8.97 -20.01
C LYS A 343 -3.29 9.76 -19.23
N GLU A 344 -2.37 9.07 -18.53
CA GLU A 344 -1.28 9.72 -17.80
C GLU A 344 -0.27 10.40 -18.75
N LEU A 345 -0.26 10.02 -20.03
CA LEU A 345 0.61 10.59 -21.06
C LEU A 345 0.05 11.87 -21.70
N VAL A 346 -1.22 12.21 -21.46
CA VAL A 346 -1.91 13.33 -22.13
C VAL A 346 -1.17 14.65 -21.95
N MET A 347 -0.67 14.91 -20.74
CA MET A 347 0.01 16.17 -20.42
C MET A 347 1.50 16.15 -20.74
N SER A 348 2.17 15.01 -20.56
CA SER A 348 3.62 14.89 -20.68
C SER A 348 4.08 14.53 -22.10
N SER A 349 3.27 13.78 -22.86
CA SER A 349 3.61 13.25 -24.18
C SER A 349 2.35 13.00 -25.02
N PRO A 350 1.64 14.08 -25.44
CA PRO A 350 0.36 13.98 -26.15
C PRO A 350 0.46 13.18 -27.47
N ASP A 351 1.56 13.31 -28.20
CA ASP A 351 1.75 12.55 -29.45
C ASP A 351 1.83 11.03 -29.19
N LEU A 352 2.61 10.63 -28.18
CA LEU A 352 2.75 9.22 -27.76
C LEU A 352 1.43 8.65 -27.24
N PHE A 353 0.62 9.47 -26.57
CA PHE A 353 -0.74 9.14 -26.17
C PHE A 353 -1.62 8.87 -27.39
N LEU A 354 -1.69 9.81 -28.34
CA LEU A 354 -2.53 9.69 -29.54
C LEU A 354 -2.16 8.46 -30.37
N GLU A 355 -0.87 8.19 -30.58
CA GLU A 355 -0.39 7.01 -31.30
C GLU A 355 -0.86 5.69 -30.64
N ARG A 356 -0.72 5.59 -29.32
CA ARG A 356 -1.09 4.37 -28.57
C ARG A 356 -2.60 4.18 -28.52
N VAL A 357 -3.38 5.25 -28.36
CA VAL A 357 -4.85 5.19 -28.39
C VAL A 357 -5.35 4.69 -29.76
N VAL A 358 -4.76 5.16 -30.86
CA VAL A 358 -5.09 4.68 -32.21
C VAL A 358 -4.80 3.20 -32.39
N ALA A 359 -3.70 2.70 -31.81
CA ALA A 359 -3.38 1.29 -31.85
C ALA A 359 -4.39 0.47 -31.03
N GLN A 360 -4.71 0.90 -29.80
CA GLN A 360 -5.61 0.17 -28.90
C GLN A 360 -7.08 0.25 -29.33
N SER A 361 -7.51 1.29 -30.06
CA SER A 361 -8.86 1.34 -30.63
C SER A 361 -9.11 0.28 -31.69
N LYS A 362 -8.05 -0.32 -32.23
CA LYS A 362 -8.08 -1.41 -33.23
C LYS A 362 -7.73 -2.76 -32.62
N ASP A 363 -7.66 -2.87 -31.29
CA ASP A 363 -7.36 -4.14 -30.62
C ASP A 363 -8.43 -5.18 -30.98
N SER A 364 -8.00 -6.43 -31.17
CA SER A 364 -8.91 -7.54 -31.46
C SER A 364 -9.94 -7.80 -30.35
N ASP A 365 -9.58 -7.49 -29.09
CA ASP A 365 -10.41 -7.75 -27.94
C ASP A 365 -11.32 -6.55 -27.61
N GLN A 366 -12.62 -6.80 -27.58
CA GLN A 366 -13.64 -5.80 -27.28
C GLN A 366 -13.45 -5.16 -25.89
N LYS A 367 -12.93 -5.89 -24.90
CA LYS A 367 -12.66 -5.36 -23.56
C LYS A 367 -11.67 -4.20 -23.62
N VAL A 368 -10.62 -4.32 -24.43
CA VAL A 368 -9.60 -3.28 -24.60
C VAL A 368 -10.21 -2.05 -25.26
N ARG A 369 -10.97 -2.25 -26.35
CA ARG A 369 -11.65 -1.15 -27.05
C ARG A 369 -12.67 -0.43 -26.17
N ARG A 370 -13.39 -1.14 -25.29
CA ARG A 370 -14.25 -0.53 -24.26
C ARG A 370 -13.46 0.38 -23.30
N VAL A 371 -12.27 -0.03 -22.87
CA VAL A 371 -11.42 0.81 -22.02
C VAL A 371 -10.96 2.06 -22.75
N VAL A 372 -10.66 1.98 -24.06
CA VAL A 372 -10.37 3.17 -24.88
C VAL A 372 -11.53 4.17 -24.77
N VAL A 373 -12.77 3.73 -24.97
CA VAL A 373 -13.95 4.59 -24.85
C VAL A 373 -14.11 5.18 -23.44
N GLN A 374 -13.92 4.37 -22.40
CA GLN A 374 -14.16 4.78 -21.02
C GLN A 374 -13.08 5.72 -20.47
N ALA A 375 -11.81 5.43 -20.73
CA ALA A 375 -10.67 6.09 -20.09
C ALA A 375 -9.94 7.09 -20.99
N CYS A 376 -9.89 6.84 -22.31
CA CYS A 376 -9.01 7.58 -23.22
C CYS A 376 -9.75 8.48 -24.21
N LEU A 377 -11.01 8.18 -24.56
CA LEU A 377 -11.70 8.85 -25.65
C LEU A 377 -11.97 10.32 -25.39
N ARG A 378 -12.26 10.70 -24.13
CA ARG A 378 -12.42 12.11 -23.77
C ARG A 378 -11.10 12.89 -23.94
N PRO A 379 -9.99 12.51 -23.31
CA PRO A 379 -8.71 13.19 -23.55
C PRO A 379 -8.26 13.15 -25.01
N TYR A 380 -8.58 12.07 -25.75
CA TYR A 380 -8.34 12.00 -27.19
C TYR A 380 -9.09 13.11 -27.95
N LEU A 381 -10.39 13.27 -27.72
CA LEU A 381 -11.19 14.31 -28.39
C LEU A 381 -10.83 15.73 -27.91
N GLU A 382 -10.24 15.89 -26.72
CA GLU A 382 -9.70 17.17 -26.28
C GLU A 382 -8.42 17.55 -27.06
N LEU A 383 -7.66 16.56 -27.56
CA LEU A 383 -6.45 16.77 -28.35
C LEU A 383 -6.69 16.74 -29.88
N ASP A 384 -7.64 15.91 -30.35
CA ASP A 384 -8.05 15.76 -31.75
C ASP A 384 -9.59 15.78 -31.86
N PRO A 385 -10.23 16.95 -31.70
CA PRO A 385 -11.71 17.07 -31.71
C PRO A 385 -12.34 16.56 -33.01
N ALA A 386 -11.67 16.77 -34.15
CA ALA A 386 -12.15 16.37 -35.47
C ALA A 386 -12.02 14.87 -35.77
N ASP A 387 -11.51 14.09 -34.80
CA ASP A 387 -11.22 12.66 -34.96
C ASP A 387 -10.36 12.37 -36.20
N SER A 388 -9.35 13.19 -36.47
CA SER A 388 -8.52 13.08 -37.68
C SER A 388 -7.81 11.73 -37.80
N ARG A 389 -7.55 11.07 -36.66
CA ARG A 389 -6.90 9.75 -36.59
C ARG A 389 -7.87 8.56 -36.65
N ALA A 390 -9.17 8.80 -36.86
CA ALA A 390 -10.21 7.78 -37.01
C ALA A 390 -10.29 6.78 -35.84
N VAL A 391 -10.44 7.31 -34.63
CA VAL A 391 -10.66 6.53 -33.40
C VAL A 391 -12.15 6.53 -33.03
N PHE A 392 -12.79 7.69 -33.00
CA PHE A 392 -14.17 7.84 -32.53
C PHE A 392 -15.17 7.17 -33.47
N VAL A 393 -15.12 7.47 -34.77
CA VAL A 393 -16.11 7.00 -35.74
C VAL A 393 -16.15 5.46 -35.83
N PRO A 394 -15.03 4.73 -35.97
CA PRO A 394 -15.07 3.27 -35.99
C PRO A 394 -15.64 2.66 -34.70
N LEU A 395 -15.25 3.19 -33.53
CA LEU A 395 -15.78 2.72 -32.25
C LEU A 395 -17.29 2.98 -32.10
N TRP A 396 -17.81 4.04 -32.74
CA TRP A 396 -19.25 4.34 -32.76
C TRP A 396 -20.02 3.25 -33.51
N HIS A 397 -19.52 2.87 -34.69
CA HIS A 397 -20.16 1.87 -35.55
C HIS A 397 -20.10 0.44 -34.99
N GLU A 398 -19.24 0.16 -34.00
CA GLU A 398 -19.31 -1.10 -33.25
C GLU A 398 -20.64 -1.25 -32.48
N ASN A 399 -21.34 -0.14 -32.23
CA ASN A 399 -22.63 -0.09 -31.54
C ASN A 399 -22.65 -0.89 -30.22
N ASP A 400 -21.56 -0.77 -29.46
CA ASP A 400 -21.40 -1.47 -28.19
C ASP A 400 -22.25 -0.80 -27.09
N GLU A 401 -23.34 -1.45 -26.70
CA GLU A 401 -24.28 -0.92 -25.72
C GLU A 401 -23.63 -0.57 -24.36
N VAL A 402 -22.56 -1.26 -23.98
CA VAL A 402 -21.87 -1.03 -22.68
C VAL A 402 -21.23 0.34 -22.62
N VAL A 403 -20.74 0.85 -23.76
CA VAL A 403 -20.04 2.14 -23.83
C VAL A 403 -20.77 3.18 -24.67
N GLY A 404 -21.85 2.81 -25.36
CA GLY A 404 -22.62 3.72 -26.21
C GLY A 404 -23.19 4.93 -25.45
N ALA A 405 -23.55 4.77 -24.18
CA ALA A 405 -23.99 5.90 -23.35
C ALA A 405 -22.88 6.95 -23.19
N ARG A 406 -21.64 6.51 -22.99
CA ARG A 406 -20.47 7.39 -22.88
C ARG A 406 -20.16 8.06 -24.21
N MET A 407 -20.26 7.35 -25.33
CA MET A 407 -20.02 7.95 -26.66
C MET A 407 -21.07 9.02 -26.99
N ARG A 408 -22.35 8.77 -26.66
CA ARG A 408 -23.42 9.77 -26.80
C ARG A 408 -23.20 11.00 -25.94
N GLU A 409 -22.74 10.82 -24.69
CA GLU A 409 -22.36 11.93 -23.81
C GLU A 409 -21.24 12.79 -24.43
N LEU A 410 -20.24 12.16 -25.04
CA LEU A 410 -19.14 12.88 -25.69
C LEU A 410 -19.61 13.67 -26.92
N LEU A 411 -20.48 13.09 -27.77
CA LEU A 411 -21.09 13.84 -28.88
C LEU A 411 -21.96 15.00 -28.38
N LEU A 412 -22.73 14.79 -27.31
CA LEU A 412 -23.54 15.85 -26.71
C LEU A 412 -22.67 16.99 -26.22
N ARG A 413 -21.49 16.70 -25.65
CA ARG A 413 -20.55 17.73 -25.23
C ARG A 413 -19.87 18.40 -26.43
N MET A 414 -19.53 17.63 -27.45
CA MET A 414 -18.91 18.16 -28.67
C MET A 414 -19.82 19.16 -29.37
N GLN A 415 -21.11 18.85 -29.55
CA GLN A 415 -22.05 19.79 -30.18
C GLN A 415 -22.33 21.06 -29.34
N GLU A 416 -22.06 21.03 -28.02
CA GLU A 416 -22.13 22.23 -27.17
C GLU A 416 -20.90 23.13 -27.37
N VAL A 417 -19.70 22.53 -27.40
CA VAL A 417 -18.43 23.27 -27.25
C VAL A 417 -17.68 23.47 -28.57
N ASP A 418 -17.71 22.49 -29.48
CA ASP A 418 -17.00 22.50 -30.76
C ASP A 418 -17.92 22.01 -31.88
N VAL A 419 -18.73 22.94 -32.39
CA VAL A 419 -19.72 22.68 -33.43
C VAL A 419 -19.09 22.29 -34.77
N GLU A 420 -17.83 22.65 -35.03
CA GLU A 420 -17.14 22.29 -36.27
C GLU A 420 -16.69 20.84 -36.23
N ALA A 421 -16.11 20.42 -35.10
CA ALA A 421 -15.75 19.03 -34.84
C ALA A 421 -17.00 18.14 -34.88
N PHE A 422 -18.10 18.56 -34.24
CA PHE A 422 -19.34 17.81 -34.26
C PHE A 422 -19.88 17.63 -35.69
N ASP A 423 -19.96 18.70 -36.50
CA ASP A 423 -20.39 18.61 -37.89
C ASP A 423 -19.52 17.61 -38.69
N SER A 424 -18.19 17.73 -38.57
CA SER A 424 -17.25 16.84 -39.26
C SER A 424 -17.42 15.36 -38.86
N VAL A 425 -17.48 15.09 -37.55
CA VAL A 425 -17.62 13.73 -37.00
C VAL A 425 -18.98 13.14 -37.36
N SER A 426 -20.07 13.91 -37.21
CA SER A 426 -21.42 13.47 -37.56
C SER A 426 -21.58 13.15 -39.04
N ARG A 427 -21.04 13.97 -39.94
CA ARG A 427 -21.04 13.65 -41.38
C ARG A 427 -20.32 12.33 -41.67
N ARG A 428 -19.20 12.07 -41.00
CA ARG A 428 -18.45 10.82 -41.16
C ARG A 428 -19.20 9.61 -40.60
N ILE A 429 -19.91 9.75 -39.48
CA ILE A 429 -20.78 8.70 -38.95
C ILE A 429 -21.92 8.39 -39.93
N LEU A 430 -22.58 9.42 -40.46
CA LEU A 430 -23.71 9.26 -41.38
C LEU A 430 -23.29 8.72 -42.76
N ALA A 431 -22.03 8.93 -43.16
CA ALA A 431 -21.51 8.44 -44.44
C ALA A 431 -21.50 6.90 -44.53
N ASP A 432 -21.30 6.22 -43.39
CA ASP A 432 -21.27 4.75 -43.33
C ASP A 432 -22.66 4.15 -43.06
N ASP A 433 -23.49 4.82 -42.27
CA ASP A 433 -24.87 4.40 -41.96
C ASP A 433 -25.74 5.63 -41.61
N GLU A 434 -26.73 5.92 -42.47
CA GLU A 434 -27.65 7.05 -42.31
C GLU A 434 -28.45 6.99 -40.99
N ALA A 435 -28.66 5.79 -40.43
CA ALA A 435 -29.39 5.58 -39.16
C ALA A 435 -28.47 5.59 -37.93
N ALA A 436 -27.14 5.70 -38.08
CA ALA A 436 -26.18 5.53 -36.99
C ALA A 436 -26.32 6.58 -35.87
N LEU A 437 -26.93 7.73 -36.14
CA LEU A 437 -27.18 8.79 -35.15
C LEU A 437 -28.57 8.73 -34.50
N ASP A 438 -29.45 7.79 -34.85
CA ASP A 438 -30.83 7.72 -34.32
C ASP A 438 -30.86 7.69 -32.78
N SER A 439 -29.99 6.88 -32.18
CA SER A 439 -29.91 6.77 -30.72
C SER A 439 -29.41 8.05 -30.06
N PHE A 440 -28.54 8.80 -30.75
CA PHE A 440 -28.07 10.11 -30.31
C PHE A 440 -29.19 11.15 -30.41
N TRP A 441 -29.92 11.17 -31.52
CA TRP A 441 -30.99 12.14 -31.72
C TRP A 441 -32.11 12.01 -30.71
N ARG A 442 -32.55 10.78 -30.39
CA ARG A 442 -33.55 10.54 -29.33
C ARG A 442 -33.12 11.11 -27.98
N LEU A 443 -31.82 11.04 -27.67
CA LEU A 443 -31.28 11.62 -26.44
C LEU A 443 -31.23 13.15 -26.51
N MET A 444 -30.87 13.70 -27.67
CA MET A 444 -30.76 15.14 -27.88
C MET A 444 -32.14 15.82 -27.85
N GLU A 445 -33.15 15.24 -28.48
CA GLU A 445 -34.54 15.75 -28.48
C GLU A 445 -35.12 15.89 -27.07
N VAL A 446 -34.77 14.97 -26.17
CA VAL A 446 -35.19 15.04 -24.76
C VAL A 446 -34.53 16.21 -24.03
N ARG A 447 -33.31 16.61 -24.43
CA ARG A 447 -32.59 17.74 -23.80
C ARG A 447 -32.98 19.08 -24.44
N ASP A 448 -33.03 19.12 -25.77
CA ASP A 448 -33.31 20.32 -26.57
C ASP A 448 -33.84 19.90 -27.96
N GLU A 449 -35.16 19.86 -28.09
CA GLU A 449 -35.87 19.48 -29.32
C GLU A 449 -35.52 20.41 -30.50
N GLN A 450 -35.42 21.72 -30.25
CA GLN A 450 -35.14 22.69 -31.30
C GLN A 450 -33.73 22.50 -31.84
N ARG A 451 -32.74 22.38 -30.96
CA ARG A 451 -31.36 22.19 -31.38
C ARG A 451 -31.12 20.87 -32.10
N ALA A 452 -31.84 19.81 -31.71
CA ALA A 452 -31.83 18.54 -32.45
C ALA A 452 -32.38 18.72 -33.87
N ALA A 453 -33.47 19.48 -34.05
CA ALA A 453 -34.02 19.79 -35.36
C ALA A 453 -33.05 20.64 -36.22
N ASP A 454 -32.42 21.66 -35.63
CA ASP A 454 -31.46 22.52 -36.31
C ASP A 454 -30.25 21.73 -36.82
N TRP A 455 -29.68 20.85 -36.00
CA TRP A 455 -28.58 19.97 -36.41
C TRP A 455 -28.96 19.01 -37.52
N ARG A 456 -30.15 18.40 -37.46
CA ARG A 456 -30.63 17.52 -38.54
C ARG A 456 -30.82 18.28 -39.84
N ALA A 457 -31.40 19.48 -39.80
CA ALA A 457 -31.55 20.32 -40.99
C ALA A 457 -30.18 20.68 -41.60
N HIS A 458 -29.21 21.04 -40.76
CA HIS A 458 -27.86 21.34 -41.21
C HIS A 458 -27.16 20.14 -41.88
N LEU A 459 -27.19 18.97 -41.25
CA LEU A 459 -26.53 17.77 -41.76
C LEU A 459 -27.18 17.25 -43.06
N SER A 460 -28.49 17.48 -43.25
CA SER A 460 -29.21 17.21 -44.51
C SER A 460 -29.00 18.27 -45.60
N GLY A 461 -28.35 19.40 -45.29
CA GLY A 461 -28.10 20.50 -46.23
C GLY A 461 -29.23 21.53 -46.34
N ASP A 462 -30.25 21.43 -45.49
CA ASP A 462 -31.46 22.27 -45.50
C ASP A 462 -31.42 23.41 -44.46
N GLY A 463 -30.31 23.58 -43.73
CA GLY A 463 -30.18 24.55 -42.65
C GLY A 463 -28.76 25.04 -42.36
N GLU A 464 -28.66 26.14 -41.62
CA GLU A 464 -27.40 26.69 -41.12
C GLU A 464 -26.88 25.89 -39.93
N ARG A 465 -25.55 25.88 -39.76
CA ARG A 465 -24.90 25.17 -38.65
C ARG A 465 -25.23 25.88 -37.32
N PRO A 466 -25.69 25.15 -36.29
CA PRO A 466 -25.92 25.74 -34.97
C PRO A 466 -24.67 26.38 -34.37
N GLU A 467 -24.86 27.45 -33.59
CA GLU A 467 -23.78 28.09 -32.83
C GLU A 467 -23.43 27.31 -31.55
N ALA A 468 -22.20 27.47 -31.07
CA ALA A 468 -21.73 26.87 -29.82
C ALA A 468 -22.49 27.46 -28.61
N ILE A 469 -22.74 26.63 -27.59
CA ILE A 469 -23.35 27.04 -26.33
C ILE A 469 -22.22 27.34 -25.36
N ILE A 470 -21.89 28.63 -25.21
CA ILE A 470 -20.83 29.11 -24.31
C ILE A 470 -21.23 28.93 -22.85
#